data_AF-A0A1Q5BCF3-F1
#
_entry.id   AF-A0A1Q5BCF3-F1
#
_cell.length_a   1.000
_cell.length_b   1.000
_cell.length_c   1.000
_cell.angle_alpha   90.00
_cell.angle_beta   90.00
_cell.angle_gamma   90.00
#
_symmetry.space_group_name_H-M   'P 1'
#
loop_
_entity.id
_entity.type
_entity.pdbx_description
1 polymer ?
#
loop_
_entity_poly.entity_id
_entity_poly.type
_entity_poly.pdbx_seq_one_letter_code
_entity_poly.pdbx_strand_id
1 'polypeptide(L)'
;MFQATPRGSRRLAVSLAATGALFLTTVVAAAPASGATESTENTDVCESFRAAGDNFAEYCIGEEAANDVAATNTIPGVDEIASTANLRQIANIPKFGGFASEGAYDSDLAFQGNYVFAGNYEGFNVFDVSDPSAPQVVSQVVCSGSQGDPSVIGNLLFLAVDQPRTNDSCSSSVSSATQESSWEGVRIFDISDKANPRYIKSVRTDCGSHTQTLVPSKDGKSVYVYVQSYGPSASAFYCKQPHDKISIIKVPLDNPTSAAVVATPVLFPGTTGANSTTGCHDITAYPELDLAAGACMGDGVLFDISDRENPVILSQVRDTNFAFWHSATFNNAGTKVLFTDELGGGSSAICTSSYRTNQGADAIYDIVGSGADRKLVFKSYFKIPRLNTTLENCVAHNGSLIPAMGRDIMVQAWYQGGISVIDFTDSANPVEIAYWERGPLSDTRRILGGAWSTYYHNGYIYSNDIQKGLDVLKLDDPRTNNARAISFAELNVQTQPSYPACTTVLRNRQNGGLDITSGITCLDGVTVNGATKVAPGAGLIAFNSTLNGSVTATGASVVSIVESNVNGSVDAIGGTVRDSAVTGSVKTS
;
A
#
# COMPACT_ATOMS: atom_id res chain seq x y z
N MET A 1 50.63 1.76 47.21
CA MET A 1 51.41 2.35 48.32
C MET A 1 51.18 3.86 48.28
N PHE A 2 50.48 4.39 49.30
CA PHE A 2 50.49 5.76 49.86
C PHE A 2 50.69 6.98 48.93
N GLN A 3 49.67 7.85 48.78
CA GLN A 3 49.49 9.15 49.50
C GLN A 3 50.55 10.20 49.11
N ALA A 4 50.31 11.51 48.97
CA ALA A 4 49.19 12.39 49.26
C ALA A 4 49.45 13.74 48.55
N THR A 5 48.40 14.53 48.39
CA THR A 5 48.42 15.97 48.07
C THR A 5 49.15 16.80 49.14
N PRO A 6 49.50 18.06 48.80
CA PRO A 6 49.13 19.15 49.70
C PRO A 6 48.51 20.37 49.02
N ARG A 7 47.61 21.00 49.79
CA ARG A 7 46.97 22.30 49.60
C ARG A 7 47.96 23.45 49.82
N GLY A 8 47.73 24.59 49.16
CA GLY A 8 48.33 25.87 49.50
C GLY A 8 47.55 27.02 48.85
N SER A 9 47.04 27.91 49.68
CA SER A 9 46.05 28.95 49.37
C SER A 9 46.67 30.34 49.15
N ARG A 10 45.83 31.22 48.56
CA ARG A 10 45.62 32.66 48.85
C ARG A 10 46.20 33.74 47.91
N ARG A 11 45.23 34.54 47.42
CA ARG A 11 45.16 36.01 47.20
C ARG A 11 45.20 36.55 45.77
N LEU A 12 44.01 37.05 45.40
CA LEU A 12 43.67 38.26 44.65
C LEU A 12 44.78 38.99 43.88
N ALA A 13 44.58 39.11 42.57
CA ALA A 13 44.78 40.37 41.87
C ALA A 13 43.69 40.51 40.78
N VAL A 14 42.93 41.59 40.88
CA VAL A 14 41.96 42.06 39.89
C VAL A 14 42.73 42.61 38.70
N SER A 15 42.40 42.18 37.50
CA SER A 15 42.76 42.88 36.26
C SER A 15 41.64 42.69 35.25
N LEU A 16 40.83 43.73 35.07
CA LEU A 16 39.96 43.88 33.92
C LEU A 16 40.83 43.94 32.66
N ALA A 17 40.59 43.04 31.72
CA ALA A 17 40.86 43.28 30.31
C ALA A 17 39.73 42.63 29.51
N ALA A 18 38.84 43.50 29.05
CA ALA A 18 37.77 43.15 28.13
C ALA A 18 38.38 42.89 26.74
N THR A 19 38.23 41.66 26.24
CA THR A 19 38.28 41.36 24.82
C THR A 19 37.26 40.25 24.57
N GLY A 20 36.12 40.64 24.00
CA GLY A 20 35.10 39.73 23.54
C GLY A 20 35.63 38.88 22.40
N ALA A 21 35.57 37.56 22.58
CA ALA A 21 35.62 36.59 21.50
C ALA A 21 34.23 35.95 21.42
N LEU A 22 33.49 36.32 20.37
CA LEU A 22 32.26 35.68 19.94
C LEU A 22 32.54 34.18 19.71
N PHE A 23 32.00 33.32 20.56
CA PHE A 23 31.74 31.94 20.17
C PHE A 23 30.49 31.94 19.30
N LEU A 24 30.68 31.94 17.97
CA LEU A 24 29.63 31.56 17.02
C LEU A 24 29.45 30.05 17.11
N THR A 25 28.61 29.60 18.03
CA THR A 25 27.95 28.30 17.91
C THR A 25 26.94 28.42 16.78
N THR A 26 27.28 27.91 15.59
CA THR A 26 26.33 27.75 14.50
C THR A 26 25.35 26.66 14.88
N VAL A 27 24.22 27.07 15.46
CA VAL A 27 23.00 26.25 15.53
C VAL A 27 22.57 26.04 14.08
N VAL A 28 22.69 24.81 13.59
CA VAL A 28 22.06 24.40 12.33
C VAL A 28 20.56 24.37 12.62
N ALA A 29 19.86 25.43 12.22
CA ALA A 29 18.40 25.43 12.16
C ALA A 29 18.01 24.45 11.05
N ALA A 30 17.40 23.32 11.44
CA ALA A 30 16.62 22.51 10.50
C ALA A 30 15.55 23.41 9.87
N ALA A 31 15.50 23.46 8.55
CA ALA A 31 14.39 24.09 7.85
C ALA A 31 13.11 23.32 8.21
N PRO A 32 11.99 24.01 8.52
CA PRO A 32 10.77 23.33 8.88
C PRO A 32 10.27 22.54 7.66
N ALA A 33 9.88 21.28 7.89
CA ALA A 33 8.85 20.66 7.08
C ALA A 33 7.68 21.66 7.03
N SER A 34 7.23 22.01 5.83
CA SER A 34 6.22 23.03 5.63
C SER A 34 4.98 22.77 6.48
N GLY A 35 4.78 23.63 7.48
CA GLY A 35 3.46 24.02 7.97
C GLY A 35 2.80 23.18 9.07
N ALA A 36 3.40 23.10 10.26
CA ALA A 36 2.63 22.90 11.50
C ALA A 36 3.04 23.97 12.52
N THR A 37 2.27 25.05 12.60
CA THR A 37 2.35 25.99 13.72
C THR A 37 1.57 25.43 14.90
N GLU A 38 2.18 25.37 16.08
CA GLU A 38 1.46 25.18 17.34
C GLU A 38 0.40 26.29 17.50
N SER A 39 -0.88 25.91 17.44
CA SER A 39 -1.98 26.75 17.88
C SER A 39 -2.82 25.99 18.90
N THR A 40 -2.70 26.39 20.16
CA THR A 40 -3.68 26.13 21.21
C THR A 40 -4.90 27.01 20.97
N GLU A 41 -5.73 26.63 20.00
CA GLU A 41 -7.11 27.07 19.82
C GLU A 41 -7.71 26.20 18.72
N ASN A 42 -9.02 25.96 18.77
CA ASN A 42 -9.77 25.08 17.89
C ASN A 42 -9.52 25.46 16.41
N THR A 43 -8.51 24.85 15.77
CA THR A 43 -8.14 25.13 14.38
C THR A 43 -9.27 24.67 13.50
N ASP A 44 -9.85 25.62 12.78
CA ASP A 44 -10.85 25.42 11.75
C ASP A 44 -10.35 24.34 10.78
N VAL A 45 -11.14 23.27 10.58
CA VAL A 45 -10.80 22.12 9.73
C VAL A 45 -10.37 22.59 8.33
N CYS A 46 -10.90 23.73 7.90
CA CYS A 46 -10.57 24.44 6.66
C CYS A 46 -9.10 24.84 6.50
N GLU A 47 -8.36 25.16 7.57
CA GLU A 47 -6.94 25.53 7.46
C GLU A 47 -6.05 24.31 7.24
N SER A 48 -6.41 23.15 7.82
CA SER A 48 -5.71 21.88 7.59
C SER A 48 -5.85 21.38 6.14
N PHE A 49 -7.04 21.56 5.53
CA PHE A 49 -7.26 21.26 4.12
C PHE A 49 -6.39 22.12 3.19
N ARG A 50 -6.34 23.44 3.40
CA ARG A 50 -5.50 24.34 2.58
C ARG A 50 -4.01 24.03 2.69
N ALA A 51 -3.54 23.60 3.85
CA ALA A 51 -2.13 23.23 4.06
C ALA A 51 -1.74 21.91 3.37
N ALA A 52 -2.69 20.98 3.21
CA ALA A 52 -2.51 19.71 2.49
C ALA A 52 -2.60 19.85 0.95
N GLY A 53 -2.70 21.08 0.43
CA GLY A 53 -2.91 21.32 -1.01
C GLY A 53 -4.34 20.97 -1.49
N ASP A 54 -5.28 20.80 -0.57
CA ASP A 54 -6.68 20.57 -0.86
C ASP A 54 -7.36 21.88 -1.29
N ASN A 55 -7.95 21.89 -2.48
CA ASN A 55 -8.56 23.08 -3.07
C ASN A 55 -10.04 23.26 -2.68
N PHE A 56 -10.59 22.44 -1.78
CA PHE A 56 -12.01 22.43 -1.46
C PHE A 56 -12.38 23.23 -0.19
N ALA A 57 -12.20 24.56 -0.25
CA ALA A 57 -12.70 25.48 0.79
C ALA A 57 -14.24 25.64 0.80
N GLU A 58 -14.95 25.22 -0.27
CA GLU A 58 -16.41 25.33 -0.38
C GLU A 58 -17.17 24.18 0.31
N TYR A 59 -16.47 23.11 0.70
CA TYR A 59 -17.04 21.93 1.35
C TYR A 59 -16.66 21.83 2.83
N CYS A 60 -16.18 22.92 3.42
CA CYS A 60 -16.13 23.10 4.87
C CYS A 60 -17.56 23.08 5.42
N ILE A 61 -18.07 21.88 5.73
CA ILE A 61 -19.39 21.72 6.32
C ILE A 61 -19.29 22.26 7.75
N GLY A 62 -19.83 23.46 7.94
CA GLY A 62 -20.28 23.91 9.25
C GLY A 62 -21.44 23.04 9.71
N GLU A 63 -21.42 22.74 11.01
CA GLU A 63 -22.40 21.96 11.79
C GLU A 63 -22.18 20.45 11.90
N GLU A 64 -21.90 20.10 13.16
CA GLU A 64 -22.02 18.81 13.84
C GLU A 64 -23.22 17.99 13.34
N ALA A 65 -22.96 17.06 12.41
CA ALA A 65 -23.77 15.85 12.34
C ALA A 65 -23.06 14.80 13.17
N ALA A 66 -23.50 14.63 14.42
CA ALA A 66 -23.04 13.56 15.29
C ALA A 66 -23.07 12.22 14.57
N ASN A 67 -22.00 11.45 14.71
CA ASN A 67 -21.86 10.12 14.14
C ASN A 67 -23.06 9.23 14.54
N ASP A 68 -23.75 8.60 13.57
CA ASP A 68 -24.83 7.62 13.82
C ASP A 68 -24.31 6.27 14.34
N VAL A 69 -23.00 6.15 14.54
CA VAL A 69 -22.35 4.95 15.08
C VAL A 69 -22.35 5.01 16.60
N ALA A 70 -23.09 4.09 17.23
CA ALA A 70 -22.79 3.69 18.58
C ALA A 70 -21.42 2.99 18.56
N ALA A 71 -20.36 3.69 18.98
CA ALA A 71 -19.03 3.11 19.09
C ALA A 71 -19.12 1.80 19.88
N THR A 72 -18.81 0.68 19.22
CA THR A 72 -19.00 -0.64 19.82
C THR A 72 -17.88 -1.00 20.81
N ASN A 73 -16.76 -0.27 20.75
CA ASN A 73 -15.54 -0.56 21.50
C ASN A 73 -15.04 0.64 22.32
N THR A 74 -14.36 0.34 23.43
CA THR A 74 -13.59 1.31 24.22
C THR A 74 -12.31 1.68 23.47
N ILE A 75 -11.99 2.98 23.41
CA ILE A 75 -10.74 3.46 22.82
C ILE A 75 -9.56 2.88 23.64
N PRO A 76 -8.60 2.18 23.02
CA PRO A 76 -7.46 1.61 23.74
C PRO A 76 -6.58 2.69 24.37
N GLY A 77 -5.85 2.35 25.43
CA GLY A 77 -4.81 3.19 26.01
C GLY A 77 -3.61 3.39 25.08
N VAL A 78 -2.66 4.25 25.48
CA VAL A 78 -1.43 4.50 24.71
C VAL A 78 -0.70 3.19 24.43
N ASP A 79 -0.43 2.93 23.15
CA ASP A 79 0.18 1.70 22.63
C ASP A 79 -0.56 0.38 22.95
N GLU A 80 -1.75 0.43 23.57
CA GLU A 80 -2.55 -0.75 23.88
C GLU A 80 -3.09 -1.36 22.59
N ILE A 81 -2.93 -2.68 22.44
CA ILE A 81 -3.43 -3.40 21.27
C ILE A 81 -4.87 -3.86 21.54
N ALA A 82 -5.78 -3.52 20.64
CA ALA A 82 -7.12 -4.09 20.56
C ALA A 82 -7.29 -4.82 19.24
N SER A 83 -7.87 -6.02 19.26
CA SER A 83 -8.11 -6.79 18.04
C SER A 83 -9.25 -7.79 18.20
N THR A 84 -9.81 -8.23 17.09
CA THR A 84 -10.68 -9.39 17.07
C THR A 84 -9.89 -10.68 17.33
N ALA A 85 -10.54 -11.70 17.87
CA ALA A 85 -9.88 -12.97 18.24
C ALA A 85 -9.21 -13.71 17.06
N ASN A 86 -9.67 -13.45 15.83
CA ASN A 86 -9.17 -14.04 14.60
C ASN A 86 -8.01 -13.27 13.96
N LEU A 87 -7.62 -12.07 14.43
CA LEU A 87 -6.49 -11.33 13.88
C LEU A 87 -5.48 -11.00 14.98
N ARG A 88 -4.24 -11.45 14.79
CA ARG A 88 -3.17 -11.37 15.79
C ARG A 88 -1.87 -10.89 15.15
N GLN A 89 -1.22 -9.90 15.77
CA GLN A 89 0.17 -9.57 15.50
C GLN A 89 1.08 -10.71 15.97
N ILE A 90 1.97 -11.19 15.10
CA ILE A 90 2.89 -12.31 15.36
C ILE A 90 4.36 -11.88 15.41
N ALA A 91 4.68 -10.76 14.75
CA ALA A 91 5.99 -10.12 14.81
C ALA A 91 5.84 -8.61 14.63
N ASN A 92 6.79 -7.86 15.17
CA ASN A 92 7.00 -6.43 14.92
C ASN A 92 8.51 -6.20 14.84
N ILE A 93 8.95 -5.51 13.79
CA ILE A 93 10.33 -5.06 13.64
C ILE A 93 10.33 -3.53 13.69
N PRO A 94 10.69 -2.92 14.84
CA PRO A 94 10.73 -1.47 14.99
C PRO A 94 11.69 -0.82 13.99
N LYS A 95 11.43 0.44 13.65
CA LYS A 95 12.40 1.27 12.91
C LYS A 95 13.77 1.23 13.57
N PHE A 96 14.81 1.14 12.75
CA PHE A 96 16.20 1.01 13.20
C PHE A 96 17.16 1.74 12.24
N GLY A 97 18.42 1.89 12.67
CA GLY A 97 19.48 2.43 11.83
C GLY A 97 19.15 3.84 11.31
N GLY A 98 19.33 4.06 10.01
CA GLY A 98 19.07 5.33 9.33
C GLY A 98 17.61 5.79 9.38
N PHE A 99 16.68 4.91 9.75
CA PHE A 99 15.23 5.20 9.77
C PHE A 99 14.68 5.36 11.20
N ALA A 100 15.54 5.35 12.23
CA ALA A 100 15.11 5.36 13.62
C ALA A 100 14.47 6.68 14.08
N SER A 101 14.66 7.79 13.36
CA SER A 101 14.08 9.09 13.74
C SER A 101 12.57 9.13 13.52
N GLU A 102 11.87 9.93 14.33
CA GLU A 102 10.42 10.15 14.21
C GLU A 102 10.03 10.66 12.81
N GLY A 103 10.84 11.56 12.21
CA GLY A 103 10.60 12.11 10.87
C GLY A 103 10.98 11.22 9.69
N ALA A 104 11.53 10.03 9.94
CA ALA A 104 11.78 9.02 8.91
C ALA A 104 10.56 8.10 8.83
N TYR A 105 9.49 8.57 8.21
CA TYR A 105 8.22 7.86 8.12
C TYR A 105 8.36 6.63 7.22
N ASP A 106 7.92 5.48 7.72
CA ASP A 106 7.73 4.29 6.89
C ASP A 106 6.56 4.49 5.94
N SER A 107 6.67 3.93 4.74
CA SER A 107 5.74 4.14 3.63
C SER A 107 5.36 2.82 2.95
N ASP A 108 5.10 2.79 1.65
CA ASP A 108 4.48 1.61 1.03
C ASP A 108 5.35 0.34 1.01
N LEU A 109 4.75 -0.80 0.64
CA LEU A 109 5.35 -2.13 0.61
C LEU A 109 5.29 -2.75 -0.80
N ALA A 110 6.34 -3.49 -1.15
CA ALA A 110 6.34 -4.40 -2.29
C ALA A 110 6.89 -5.77 -1.89
N PHE A 111 6.56 -6.83 -2.65
CA PHE A 111 6.91 -8.20 -2.30
C PHE A 111 7.55 -8.97 -3.46
N GLN A 112 8.53 -9.81 -3.14
CA GLN A 112 9.06 -10.81 -4.05
C GLN A 112 9.40 -12.11 -3.30
N GLY A 113 8.64 -13.16 -3.55
CA GLY A 113 8.78 -14.46 -2.90
C GLY A 113 8.63 -14.31 -1.39
N ASN A 114 9.71 -14.55 -0.66
CA ASN A 114 9.78 -14.40 0.79
C ASN A 114 10.39 -13.06 1.22
N TYR A 115 10.49 -12.07 0.34
CA TYR A 115 11.06 -10.77 0.66
C TYR A 115 10.00 -9.68 0.67
N VAL A 116 10.08 -8.82 1.69
CA VAL A 116 9.32 -7.58 1.81
C VAL A 116 10.28 -6.42 1.58
N PHE A 117 9.94 -5.54 0.64
CA PHE A 117 10.61 -4.26 0.43
C PHE A 117 9.74 -3.20 1.09
N ALA A 118 10.25 -2.63 2.19
CA ALA A 118 9.50 -1.66 2.99
C ALA A 118 10.07 -0.26 2.77
N GLY A 119 9.24 0.62 2.20
CA GLY A 119 9.57 2.01 1.94
C GLY A 119 9.73 2.81 3.23
N ASN A 120 10.55 3.86 3.14
CA ASN A 120 10.71 4.89 4.15
C ASN A 120 11.08 6.21 3.45
N TYR A 121 10.75 7.34 4.05
CA TYR A 121 11.12 8.66 3.51
C TYR A 121 12.64 8.84 3.33
N GLU A 122 13.42 8.07 4.09
CA GLU A 122 14.88 8.04 4.05
C GLU A 122 15.47 6.88 3.20
N GLY A 123 14.64 6.05 2.56
CA GLY A 123 15.09 4.95 1.69
C GLY A 123 14.19 3.71 1.71
N PHE A 124 14.76 2.51 1.83
CA PHE A 124 13.98 1.29 2.03
C PHE A 124 14.74 0.21 2.79
N ASN A 125 14.00 -0.68 3.45
CA ASN A 125 14.52 -1.91 4.05
C ASN A 125 14.15 -3.11 3.16
N VAL A 126 15.00 -4.14 3.19
CA VAL A 126 14.68 -5.46 2.66
C VAL A 126 14.62 -6.44 3.82
N PHE A 127 13.48 -7.11 3.98
CA PHE A 127 13.28 -8.15 4.99
C PHE A 127 13.09 -9.50 4.33
N ASP A 128 13.68 -10.55 4.92
CA ASP A 128 13.36 -11.95 4.65
C ASP A 128 12.27 -12.39 5.63
N VAL A 129 11.13 -12.81 5.10
CA VAL A 129 9.93 -13.28 5.81
C VAL A 129 9.66 -14.75 5.53
N SER A 130 10.70 -15.54 5.21
CA SER A 130 10.60 -17.00 5.11
C SER A 130 10.11 -17.65 6.41
N ASP A 131 10.45 -17.06 7.56
CA ASP A 131 9.76 -17.24 8.84
C ASP A 131 9.01 -15.94 9.22
N PRO A 132 7.69 -15.86 8.97
CA PRO A 132 6.88 -14.68 9.29
C PRO A 132 6.79 -14.37 10.79
N SER A 133 7.11 -15.32 11.66
CA SER A 133 7.15 -15.09 13.12
C SER A 133 8.47 -14.51 13.60
N ALA A 134 9.52 -14.54 12.76
CA ALA A 134 10.82 -13.97 13.05
C ALA A 134 11.47 -13.35 11.77
N PRO A 135 10.86 -12.29 11.18
CA PRO A 135 11.44 -11.61 10.02
C PRO A 135 12.89 -11.18 10.25
N GLN A 136 13.73 -11.34 9.24
CA GLN A 136 15.15 -10.98 9.31
C GLN A 136 15.43 -9.77 8.42
N VAL A 137 16.19 -8.81 8.95
CA VAL A 137 16.71 -7.69 8.14
C VAL A 137 17.80 -8.21 7.22
N VAL A 138 17.63 -8.01 5.91
CA VAL A 138 18.61 -8.39 4.88
C VAL A 138 19.51 -7.21 4.55
N SER A 139 18.92 -6.05 4.31
CA SER A 139 19.65 -4.80 4.05
C SER A 139 18.80 -3.58 4.40
N GLN A 140 19.48 -2.46 4.65
CA GLN A 140 18.88 -1.14 4.76
C GLN A 140 19.60 -0.21 3.78
N VAL A 141 18.86 0.37 2.84
CA VAL A 141 19.38 1.28 1.83
C VAL A 141 18.94 2.69 2.19
N VAL A 142 19.87 3.50 2.71
CA VAL A 142 19.62 4.91 3.02
C VAL A 142 19.79 5.74 1.74
N CYS A 143 18.70 6.29 1.24
CA CYS A 143 18.64 7.06 0.02
C CYS A 143 17.47 8.05 0.05
N SER A 144 17.63 9.10 0.85
CA SER A 144 16.57 10.06 1.17
C SER A 144 15.91 10.68 -0.06
N GLY A 145 14.58 10.77 -0.01
CA GLY A 145 13.77 11.31 -1.10
C GLY A 145 12.39 11.79 -0.69
N SER A 146 11.95 11.56 0.56
CA SER A 146 10.54 11.63 0.98
C SER A 146 9.64 10.65 0.20
N GLN A 147 8.48 10.35 0.77
CA GLN A 147 7.52 9.35 0.25
C GLN A 147 8.11 7.94 0.19
N GLY A 148 9.03 7.66 -0.74
CA GLY A 148 9.85 6.44 -0.69
C GLY A 148 9.08 5.16 -0.99
N ASP A 149 7.97 5.24 -1.72
CA ASP A 149 7.15 4.09 -2.07
C ASP A 149 7.91 3.16 -3.05
N PRO A 150 8.09 1.87 -2.69
CA PRO A 150 8.79 0.92 -3.52
C PRO A 150 7.85 0.22 -4.51
N SER A 151 8.36 -0.13 -5.67
CA SER A 151 7.75 -1.16 -6.53
C SER A 151 8.84 -2.08 -7.09
N VAL A 152 8.54 -3.35 -7.31
CA VAL A 152 9.52 -4.35 -7.77
C VAL A 152 9.05 -5.11 -9.00
N ILE A 153 9.97 -5.40 -9.92
CA ILE A 153 9.74 -6.35 -11.01
C ILE A 153 11.02 -7.08 -11.38
N GLY A 154 11.04 -8.40 -11.20
CA GLY A 154 12.24 -9.21 -11.40
C GLY A 154 13.40 -8.68 -10.54
N ASN A 155 14.51 -8.30 -11.16
CA ASN A 155 15.67 -7.80 -10.42
C ASN A 155 15.66 -6.28 -10.22
N LEU A 156 14.55 -5.59 -10.46
CA LEU A 156 14.49 -4.13 -10.36
C LEU A 156 13.60 -3.69 -9.21
N LEU A 157 14.05 -2.67 -8.48
CA LEU A 157 13.23 -1.89 -7.55
C LEU A 157 13.20 -0.43 -7.99
N PHE A 158 12.01 0.14 -7.99
CA PHE A 158 11.73 1.55 -8.22
C PHE A 158 11.43 2.19 -6.88
N LEU A 159 11.99 3.38 -6.63
CA LEU A 159 11.78 4.14 -5.40
C LEU A 159 11.34 5.56 -5.76
N ALA A 160 10.18 5.94 -5.24
CA ALA A 160 9.62 7.27 -5.41
C ALA A 160 10.47 8.33 -4.69
N VAL A 161 10.59 9.52 -5.30
CA VAL A 161 11.24 10.69 -4.72
C VAL A 161 10.32 11.88 -4.92
N ASP A 162 9.67 12.29 -3.83
CA ASP A 162 8.67 13.36 -3.79
C ASP A 162 9.15 14.60 -3.04
N GLN A 163 10.46 14.84 -3.09
CA GLN A 163 11.06 16.03 -2.52
C GLN A 163 12.23 16.48 -3.39
N PRO A 164 12.29 17.75 -3.79
CA PRO A 164 13.41 18.28 -4.54
C PRO A 164 14.74 18.03 -3.81
N ARG A 165 15.69 17.41 -4.52
CA ARG A 165 17.04 17.09 -4.04
C ARG A 165 18.08 17.91 -4.78
N THR A 166 19.25 18.11 -4.18
CA THR A 166 20.37 18.83 -4.80
C THR A 166 20.98 18.12 -6.03
N ASN A 167 20.79 16.80 -6.13
CA ASN A 167 21.11 15.95 -7.28
C ASN A 167 20.41 14.59 -7.11
N ASP A 168 20.64 13.66 -8.03
CA ASP A 168 19.98 12.35 -8.05
C ASP A 168 20.61 11.29 -7.12
N SER A 169 21.78 11.56 -6.54
CA SER A 169 22.48 10.60 -5.68
C SER A 169 21.79 10.39 -4.32
N CYS A 170 22.06 9.26 -3.68
CA CYS A 170 21.63 8.96 -2.31
C CYS A 170 22.34 9.82 -1.24
N SER A 171 23.41 10.55 -1.61
CA SER A 171 24.08 11.53 -0.74
C SER A 171 23.54 12.96 -0.91
N SER A 172 22.50 13.15 -1.72
CA SER A 172 21.88 14.45 -1.94
C SER A 172 21.28 15.00 -0.64
N SER A 173 21.24 16.33 -0.52
CA SER A 173 20.47 17.05 0.50
C SER A 173 19.18 17.62 -0.08
N VAL A 174 18.23 17.99 0.80
CA VAL A 174 17.00 18.72 0.46
C VAL A 174 17.33 19.98 -0.34
N SER A 175 16.53 20.26 -1.36
CA SER A 175 16.60 21.43 -2.22
C SER A 175 15.22 22.08 -2.36
N SER A 176 15.10 23.08 -3.25
CA SER A 176 13.85 23.78 -3.53
C SER A 176 13.33 23.49 -4.94
N ALA A 177 12.02 23.29 -5.09
CA ALA A 177 11.36 23.15 -6.39
C ALA A 177 11.51 24.40 -7.29
N THR A 178 11.88 25.55 -6.72
CA THR A 178 12.14 26.80 -7.48
C THR A 178 13.49 26.83 -8.19
N GLN A 179 14.39 25.89 -7.89
CA GLN A 179 15.72 25.83 -8.50
C GLN A 179 15.76 24.85 -9.66
N GLU A 180 16.29 25.29 -10.81
CA GLU A 180 16.52 24.45 -12.00
C GLU A 180 17.42 23.25 -11.70
N SER A 181 18.42 23.42 -10.82
CA SER A 181 19.36 22.36 -10.48
C SER A 181 18.77 21.25 -9.61
N SER A 182 17.63 21.49 -8.96
CA SER A 182 17.00 20.47 -8.12
C SER A 182 16.60 19.25 -8.92
N TRP A 183 16.61 18.07 -8.31
CA TRP A 183 16.24 16.78 -8.91
C TRP A 183 15.20 16.05 -8.06
N GLU A 184 14.21 15.45 -8.73
CA GLU A 184 13.20 14.57 -8.15
C GLU A 184 12.65 13.65 -9.27
N GLY A 185 12.00 12.56 -8.90
CA GLY A 185 11.46 11.57 -9.83
C GLY A 185 11.57 10.15 -9.29
N VAL A 186 12.05 9.22 -10.11
CA VAL A 186 12.15 7.80 -9.75
C VAL A 186 13.61 7.35 -9.73
N ARG A 187 14.02 6.68 -8.64
CA ARG A 187 15.30 5.96 -8.56
C ARG A 187 15.09 4.48 -8.86
N ILE A 188 16.04 3.87 -9.57
CA ILE A 188 16.00 2.47 -9.98
C ILE A 188 17.22 1.75 -9.40
N PHE A 189 16.95 0.64 -8.72
CA PHE A 189 17.95 -0.23 -8.10
C PHE A 189 17.90 -1.61 -8.73
N ASP A 190 19.07 -2.21 -8.90
CA ASP A 190 19.22 -3.66 -9.12
C ASP A 190 19.20 -4.36 -7.74
N ILE A 191 18.25 -5.27 -7.58
CA ILE A 191 17.99 -6.08 -6.37
C ILE A 191 18.21 -7.58 -6.61
N SER A 192 19.01 -7.95 -7.63
CA SER A 192 19.42 -9.34 -7.86
C SER A 192 20.15 -9.93 -6.65
N ASP A 193 21.00 -9.12 -5.99
CA ASP A 193 21.51 -9.36 -4.64
C ASP A 193 20.78 -8.47 -3.63
N LYS A 194 19.86 -9.09 -2.88
CA LYS A 194 19.01 -8.41 -1.88
C LYS A 194 19.79 -7.91 -0.66
N ALA A 195 20.98 -8.47 -0.40
CA ALA A 195 21.87 -7.99 0.65
C ALA A 195 22.65 -6.75 0.21
N ASN A 196 22.82 -6.54 -1.09
CA ASN A 196 23.57 -5.41 -1.65
C ASN A 196 22.83 -4.74 -2.83
N PRO A 197 21.64 -4.15 -2.63
CA PRO A 197 20.95 -3.42 -3.69
C PRO A 197 21.84 -2.33 -4.30
N ARG A 198 21.88 -2.25 -5.64
CA ARG A 198 22.72 -1.31 -6.37
C ARG A 198 21.89 -0.25 -7.05
N TYR A 199 22.14 1.02 -6.75
CA TYR A 199 21.60 2.13 -7.52
C TYR A 199 22.18 2.13 -8.94
N ILE A 200 21.33 2.04 -9.96
CA ILE A 200 21.77 1.91 -11.37
C ILE A 200 21.30 3.05 -12.27
N LYS A 201 20.19 3.72 -11.94
CA LYS A 201 19.60 4.76 -12.78
C LYS A 201 18.63 5.62 -11.97
N SER A 202 18.49 6.88 -12.38
CA SER A 202 17.34 7.71 -12.04
C SER A 202 16.67 8.23 -13.30
N VAL A 203 15.38 8.56 -13.17
CA VAL A 203 14.62 9.26 -14.19
C VAL A 203 13.93 10.45 -13.52
N ARG A 204 14.28 11.65 -14.00
CA ARG A 204 13.63 12.90 -13.58
C ARG A 204 12.22 12.97 -14.15
N THR A 205 11.30 13.50 -13.35
CA THR A 205 9.97 13.95 -13.77
C THR A 205 9.77 15.41 -13.39
N ASP A 206 8.72 16.06 -13.92
CA ASP A 206 8.50 17.50 -13.69
C ASP A 206 8.11 17.81 -12.24
N CYS A 207 7.43 16.87 -11.56
CA CYS A 207 6.82 17.02 -10.23
C CYS A 207 7.21 15.89 -9.28
N GLY A 208 8.39 15.30 -9.45
CA GLY A 208 8.81 14.15 -8.65
C GLY A 208 7.93 12.92 -8.88
N SER A 209 7.97 12.02 -7.91
CA SER A 209 7.12 10.83 -7.84
C SER A 209 6.61 10.74 -6.42
N HIS A 210 5.30 10.94 -6.25
CA HIS A 210 4.63 10.70 -4.98
C HIS A 210 4.40 9.20 -4.84
N THR A 211 3.41 8.64 -5.55
CA THR A 211 3.31 7.20 -5.76
C THR A 211 3.78 6.84 -7.18
N GLN A 212 3.91 5.54 -7.44
CA GLN A 212 4.21 5.02 -8.77
C GLN A 212 3.61 3.64 -8.96
N THR A 213 3.18 3.36 -10.19
CA THR A 213 2.55 2.08 -10.53
C THR A 213 3.22 1.46 -11.75
N LEU A 214 3.58 0.18 -11.61
CA LEU A 214 4.14 -0.59 -12.71
C LEU A 214 3.02 -1.08 -13.63
N VAL A 215 3.28 -1.01 -14.94
CA VAL A 215 2.38 -1.51 -15.97
C VAL A 215 3.23 -2.31 -16.95
N PRO A 216 3.33 -3.65 -16.79
CA PRO A 216 4.13 -4.47 -17.68
C PRO A 216 3.68 -4.35 -19.15
N SER A 217 4.64 -4.40 -20.08
CA SER A 217 4.34 -4.47 -21.51
C SER A 217 3.70 -5.81 -21.85
N LYS A 218 2.86 -5.84 -22.90
CA LYS A 218 2.17 -7.07 -23.34
C LYS A 218 3.12 -8.17 -23.80
N ASP A 219 4.33 -7.82 -24.22
CA ASP A 219 5.38 -8.78 -24.62
C ASP A 219 6.36 -9.13 -23.48
N GLY A 220 6.19 -8.55 -22.29
CA GLY A 220 7.01 -8.80 -21.10
C GLY A 220 8.46 -8.31 -21.19
N LYS A 221 8.83 -7.52 -22.21
CA LYS A 221 10.21 -7.03 -22.40
C LYS A 221 10.49 -5.70 -21.73
N SER A 222 9.46 -4.96 -21.37
CA SER A 222 9.56 -3.67 -20.72
C SER A 222 8.50 -3.54 -19.65
N VAL A 223 8.71 -2.61 -18.74
CA VAL A 223 7.70 -2.13 -17.81
C VAL A 223 7.53 -0.64 -18.00
N TYR A 224 6.30 -0.17 -17.92
CA TYR A 224 5.99 1.25 -17.83
C TYR A 224 5.80 1.61 -16.36
N VAL A 225 6.31 2.75 -15.95
CA VAL A 225 6.06 3.32 -14.62
C VAL A 225 5.15 4.51 -14.83
N TYR A 226 3.91 4.39 -14.38
CA TYR A 226 2.99 5.51 -14.31
C TYR A 226 3.35 6.26 -13.05
N VAL A 227 3.81 7.49 -13.19
CA VAL A 227 4.24 8.33 -12.07
C VAL A 227 3.07 9.22 -11.66
N GLN A 228 2.62 9.05 -10.41
CA GLN A 228 1.61 9.89 -9.80
C GLN A 228 2.31 10.97 -8.98
N SER A 229 1.92 12.20 -9.20
CA SER A 229 2.54 13.37 -8.57
C SER A 229 1.53 14.50 -8.55
N TYR A 230 1.64 15.36 -7.55
CA TYR A 230 0.79 16.52 -7.36
C TYR A 230 1.57 17.65 -6.68
N GLY A 231 0.87 18.69 -6.24
CA GLY A 231 1.49 19.89 -5.65
C GLY A 231 2.14 20.85 -6.65
N PRO A 232 1.56 21.09 -7.84
CA PRO A 232 2.13 22.05 -8.79
C PRO A 232 2.08 23.47 -8.24
N SER A 233 3.12 24.25 -8.56
CA SER A 233 3.24 25.64 -8.11
C SER A 233 3.69 26.56 -9.25
N ALA A 234 3.12 27.76 -9.31
CA ALA A 234 3.54 28.79 -10.26
C ALA A 234 5.00 29.23 -10.05
N SER A 235 5.55 29.07 -8.84
CA SER A 235 6.94 29.40 -8.51
C SER A 235 7.92 28.25 -8.77
N ALA A 236 7.44 27.02 -8.94
CA ALA A 236 8.31 25.89 -9.25
C ALA A 236 8.95 26.05 -10.64
N PHE A 237 10.17 25.53 -10.79
CA PHE A 237 10.88 25.62 -12.06
C PHE A 237 10.28 24.65 -13.09
N TYR A 238 10.08 23.38 -12.71
CA TYR A 238 9.51 22.32 -13.54
C TYR A 238 8.01 22.09 -13.27
N CYS A 239 7.63 21.79 -12.01
CA CYS A 239 6.27 21.41 -11.62
C CYS A 239 5.26 22.58 -11.62
N LYS A 240 4.92 23.09 -12.81
CA LYS A 240 4.01 24.23 -12.98
C LYS A 240 2.58 23.81 -13.23
N GLN A 241 1.65 24.69 -12.85
CA GLN A 241 0.24 24.53 -13.19
C GLN A 241 -0.03 24.85 -14.68
N PRO A 242 -1.01 24.18 -15.33
CA PRO A 242 -1.77 23.03 -14.81
C PRO A 242 -0.93 21.74 -14.84
N HIS A 243 -1.11 20.89 -13.82
CA HIS A 243 -0.57 19.53 -13.78
C HIS A 243 -1.71 18.53 -13.92
N ASP A 244 -2.24 18.43 -15.13
CA ASP A 244 -3.41 17.64 -15.53
C ASP A 244 -3.01 16.34 -16.25
N LYS A 245 -1.79 15.85 -15.96
CA LYS A 245 -1.10 14.78 -16.68
C LYS A 245 -0.46 13.78 -15.72
N ILE A 246 -0.06 12.63 -16.24
CA ILE A 246 0.90 11.74 -15.58
C ILE A 246 2.20 11.69 -16.39
N SER A 247 3.32 11.39 -15.75
CA SER A 247 4.55 11.05 -16.47
C SER A 247 4.64 9.53 -16.62
N ILE A 248 4.95 9.05 -17.83
CA ILE A 248 5.09 7.62 -18.11
C ILE A 248 6.56 7.35 -18.45
N ILE A 249 7.22 6.57 -17.60
CA ILE A 249 8.59 6.11 -17.82
C ILE A 249 8.54 4.73 -18.46
N LYS A 250 9.33 4.49 -19.51
CA LYS A 250 9.52 3.14 -20.07
C LYS A 250 10.87 2.59 -19.65
N VAL A 251 10.87 1.35 -19.17
CA VAL A 251 12.06 0.67 -18.66
C VAL A 251 12.22 -0.66 -19.39
N PRO A 252 13.17 -0.79 -20.33
CA PRO A 252 13.54 -2.08 -20.90
C PRO A 252 14.15 -2.97 -19.82
N LEU A 253 13.62 -4.19 -19.62
CA LEU A 253 14.05 -5.06 -18.53
C LEU A 253 15.46 -5.64 -18.74
N ASP A 254 15.90 -5.77 -20.00
CA ASP A 254 17.24 -6.19 -20.38
C ASP A 254 18.28 -5.06 -20.38
N ASN A 255 17.81 -3.80 -20.41
CA ASN A 255 18.65 -2.60 -20.34
C ASN A 255 17.99 -1.48 -19.51
N PRO A 256 17.87 -1.64 -18.19
CA PRO A 256 17.17 -0.68 -17.34
C PRO A 256 17.82 0.71 -17.32
N THR A 257 19.10 0.83 -17.67
CA THR A 257 19.81 2.13 -17.69
C THR A 257 19.34 3.07 -18.80
N SER A 258 18.65 2.55 -19.82
CA SER A 258 18.01 3.37 -20.86
C SER A 258 16.61 3.87 -20.48
N ALA A 259 16.17 3.67 -19.23
CA ALA A 259 14.89 4.18 -18.75
C ALA A 259 14.77 5.70 -18.98
N ALA A 260 13.60 6.13 -19.46
CA ALA A 260 13.28 7.52 -19.77
C ALA A 260 11.77 7.77 -19.75
N VAL A 261 11.38 9.02 -19.51
CA VAL A 261 9.99 9.46 -19.75
C VAL A 261 9.71 9.37 -21.25
N VAL A 262 8.69 8.59 -21.63
CA VAL A 262 8.27 8.38 -23.03
C VAL A 262 6.99 9.10 -23.39
N ALA A 263 6.14 9.37 -22.41
CA ALA A 263 4.88 10.06 -22.62
C ALA A 263 4.47 10.88 -21.39
N THR A 264 3.73 11.96 -21.63
CA THR A 264 3.10 12.76 -20.58
C THR A 264 1.66 13.08 -20.99
N PRO A 265 0.78 12.08 -21.06
CA PRO A 265 -0.59 12.26 -21.54
C PRO A 265 -1.35 13.21 -20.61
N VAL A 266 -2.03 14.19 -21.21
CA VAL A 266 -2.97 15.06 -20.49
C VAL A 266 -4.26 14.28 -20.29
N LEU A 267 -4.57 13.97 -19.04
CA LEU A 267 -5.74 13.19 -18.65
C LEU A 267 -6.97 14.07 -18.46
N PHE A 268 -6.79 15.31 -17.99
CA PHE A 268 -7.89 16.21 -17.60
C PHE A 268 -7.84 17.57 -18.32
N PRO A 269 -7.95 17.60 -19.67
CA PRO A 269 -7.80 18.84 -20.42
C PRO A 269 -8.95 19.82 -20.14
N GLY A 270 -8.61 21.08 -19.84
CA GLY A 270 -9.57 22.19 -19.79
C GLY A 270 -10.26 22.43 -18.44
N THR A 271 -9.84 21.74 -17.38
CA THR A 271 -10.25 22.09 -16.02
C THR A 271 -9.30 23.15 -15.45
N THR A 272 -9.61 24.44 -15.60
CA THR A 272 -8.89 25.52 -14.92
C THR A 272 -9.79 26.17 -13.87
N GLY A 273 -9.42 26.08 -12.58
CA GLY A 273 -10.12 26.71 -11.46
C GLY A 273 -9.87 25.98 -10.13
N ALA A 274 -10.34 26.52 -9.00
CA ALA A 274 -10.16 25.88 -7.68
C ALA A 274 -10.77 24.46 -7.57
N ASN A 275 -11.59 24.03 -8.54
CA ASN A 275 -12.29 22.73 -8.57
C ASN A 275 -11.72 21.75 -9.63
N SER A 276 -10.51 22.00 -10.12
CA SER A 276 -9.81 21.15 -11.10
C SER A 276 -8.91 20.14 -10.43
N THR A 277 -8.90 18.90 -10.92
CA THR A 277 -7.92 17.89 -10.52
C THR A 277 -6.51 18.35 -10.88
N THR A 278 -5.58 18.23 -9.93
CA THR A 278 -4.18 18.66 -10.06
C THR A 278 -3.21 17.50 -10.18
N GLY A 279 -3.72 16.35 -10.64
CA GLY A 279 -2.97 15.12 -10.81
C GLY A 279 -3.69 13.93 -10.17
N CYS A 280 -3.17 12.73 -10.45
CA CYS A 280 -3.55 11.54 -9.72
C CYS A 280 -2.67 11.38 -8.49
N HIS A 281 -3.27 11.02 -7.36
CA HIS A 281 -2.57 10.67 -6.12
C HIS A 281 -2.01 9.25 -6.23
N ASP A 282 -2.87 8.31 -6.61
CA ASP A 282 -2.54 6.90 -6.84
C ASP A 282 -3.31 6.42 -8.08
N ILE A 283 -2.71 5.47 -8.80
CA ILE A 283 -3.34 4.74 -9.88
C ILE A 283 -3.09 3.26 -9.65
N THR A 284 -4.14 2.48 -9.42
CA THR A 284 -4.03 1.03 -9.47
C THR A 284 -4.28 0.52 -10.88
N ALA A 285 -3.27 -0.12 -11.47
CA ALA A 285 -3.37 -0.79 -12.75
C ALA A 285 -3.80 -2.24 -12.58
N TYR A 286 -4.62 -2.72 -13.51
CA TYR A 286 -5.00 -4.12 -13.69
C TYR A 286 -4.51 -4.57 -15.08
N PRO A 287 -3.22 -4.94 -15.22
CA PRO A 287 -2.60 -5.13 -16.53
C PRO A 287 -3.27 -6.19 -17.41
N GLU A 288 -3.77 -7.29 -16.82
CA GLU A 288 -4.44 -8.38 -17.55
C GLU A 288 -5.74 -7.93 -18.21
N LEU A 289 -6.47 -7.02 -17.58
CA LEU A 289 -7.74 -6.50 -18.10
C LEU A 289 -7.57 -5.25 -18.96
N ASP A 290 -6.33 -4.75 -19.12
CA ASP A 290 -6.03 -3.46 -19.73
C ASP A 290 -6.84 -2.30 -19.09
N LEU A 291 -7.05 -2.35 -17.77
CA LEU A 291 -7.76 -1.33 -17.00
C LEU A 291 -6.85 -0.69 -15.95
N ALA A 292 -7.14 0.56 -15.57
CA ALA A 292 -6.62 1.16 -14.34
C ALA A 292 -7.70 1.99 -13.65
N ALA A 293 -7.61 2.12 -12.33
CA ALA A 293 -8.44 3.01 -11.54
C ALA A 293 -7.52 4.05 -10.89
N GLY A 294 -7.76 5.34 -11.16
CA GLY A 294 -7.01 6.43 -10.56
C GLY A 294 -7.85 7.19 -9.57
N ALA A 295 -7.25 7.46 -8.42
CA ALA A 295 -7.74 8.37 -7.41
C ALA A 295 -7.07 9.72 -7.67
N CYS A 296 -7.78 10.64 -8.33
CA CYS A 296 -7.22 11.84 -8.92
C CYS A 296 -7.84 13.10 -8.37
N MET A 297 -7.34 13.58 -7.22
CA MET A 297 -7.61 14.89 -6.61
C MET A 297 -8.95 15.51 -7.03
N GLY A 298 -10.03 14.99 -6.43
CA GLY A 298 -11.41 15.40 -6.69
C GLY A 298 -12.18 14.45 -7.63
N ASP A 299 -11.52 13.51 -8.29
CA ASP A 299 -12.10 12.60 -9.27
C ASP A 299 -11.67 11.13 -9.05
N GLY A 300 -12.64 10.22 -9.05
CA GLY A 300 -12.40 8.78 -9.22
C GLY A 300 -12.52 8.41 -10.70
N VAL A 301 -11.50 7.78 -11.26
CA VAL A 301 -11.37 7.63 -12.71
C VAL A 301 -11.08 6.19 -13.09
N LEU A 302 -11.80 5.67 -14.09
CA LEU A 302 -11.53 4.40 -14.74
C LEU A 302 -10.87 4.66 -16.09
N PHE A 303 -9.72 4.03 -16.34
CA PHE A 303 -8.94 4.15 -17.56
C PHE A 303 -8.91 2.84 -18.35
N ASP A 304 -8.91 2.96 -19.67
CA ASP A 304 -8.36 1.98 -20.60
C ASP A 304 -6.85 2.22 -20.71
N ILE A 305 -6.07 1.18 -20.45
CA ILE A 305 -4.61 1.21 -20.54
C ILE A 305 -4.09 0.19 -21.54
N SER A 306 -4.88 -0.19 -22.56
CA SER A 306 -4.49 -1.15 -23.60
C SER A 306 -3.30 -0.69 -24.44
N ASP A 307 -3.17 0.63 -24.60
CA ASP A 307 -1.95 1.33 -24.97
C ASP A 307 -1.31 1.93 -23.71
N ARG A 308 -0.15 1.40 -23.30
CA ARG A 308 0.52 1.80 -22.05
C ARG A 308 1.10 3.22 -22.11
N GLU A 309 1.25 3.80 -23.30
CA GLU A 309 1.79 5.16 -23.47
C GLU A 309 0.67 6.21 -23.62
N ASN A 310 -0.58 5.76 -23.84
CA ASN A 310 -1.73 6.62 -24.08
C ASN A 310 -2.99 6.11 -23.35
N PRO A 311 -3.04 6.16 -22.01
CA PRO A 311 -4.23 5.84 -21.23
C PRO A 311 -5.42 6.73 -21.61
N VAL A 312 -6.63 6.15 -21.64
CA VAL A 312 -7.87 6.84 -22.03
C VAL A 312 -8.89 6.73 -20.91
N ILE A 313 -9.53 7.84 -20.54
CA ILE A 313 -10.61 7.85 -19.55
C ILE A 313 -11.86 7.15 -20.13
N LEU A 314 -12.33 6.13 -19.44
CA LEU A 314 -13.60 5.43 -19.71
C LEU A 314 -14.75 6.01 -18.89
N SER A 315 -14.49 6.28 -17.61
CA SER A 315 -15.50 6.77 -16.67
C SER A 315 -14.83 7.66 -15.63
N GLN A 316 -15.57 8.67 -15.17
CA GLN A 316 -15.13 9.62 -14.15
C GLN A 316 -16.31 9.91 -13.23
N VAL A 317 -16.05 9.89 -11.93
CA VAL A 317 -17.03 10.17 -10.88
C VAL A 317 -16.47 11.19 -9.90
N ARG A 318 -17.37 11.98 -9.32
CA ARG A 318 -17.10 12.86 -8.19
C ARG A 318 -18.04 12.50 -7.06
N ASP A 319 -17.59 12.70 -5.84
CA ASP A 319 -18.36 12.41 -4.64
C ASP A 319 -18.23 13.58 -3.68
N THR A 320 -19.36 14.14 -3.24
CA THR A 320 -19.40 15.29 -2.32
C THR A 320 -18.96 14.94 -0.91
N ASN A 321 -18.84 13.66 -0.58
CA ASN A 321 -18.32 13.20 0.70
C ASN A 321 -16.81 12.91 0.67
N PHE A 322 -16.20 12.88 -0.52
CA PHE A 322 -14.76 12.68 -0.69
C PHE A 322 -14.07 14.03 -0.80
N ALA A 323 -13.06 14.25 0.04
CA ALA A 323 -12.19 15.42 -0.06
C ALA A 323 -10.91 15.07 -0.82
N PHE A 324 -10.32 13.90 -0.54
CA PHE A 324 -9.03 13.51 -1.07
C PHE A 324 -9.07 12.07 -1.58
N TRP A 325 -9.30 11.93 -2.88
CA TRP A 325 -9.24 10.64 -3.56
C TRP A 325 -7.81 10.10 -3.50
N HIS A 326 -7.60 9.08 -2.68
CA HIS A 326 -6.26 8.63 -2.32
C HIS A 326 -5.82 7.38 -3.07
N SER A 327 -6.58 6.29 -3.00
CA SER A 327 -6.22 5.01 -3.64
C SER A 327 -7.45 4.30 -4.22
N ALA A 328 -7.20 3.25 -5.00
CA ALA A 328 -8.23 2.43 -5.62
C ALA A 328 -7.86 0.94 -5.52
N THR A 329 -8.83 0.03 -5.43
CA THR A 329 -8.59 -1.42 -5.47
C THR A 329 -9.72 -2.09 -6.24
N PHE A 330 -9.38 -2.87 -7.26
CA PHE A 330 -10.37 -3.66 -7.97
C PHE A 330 -10.71 -4.92 -7.17
N ASN A 331 -11.92 -5.45 -7.32
CA ASN A 331 -12.09 -6.88 -7.02
C ASN A 331 -11.38 -7.75 -8.08
N ASN A 332 -11.13 -9.02 -7.79
CA ASN A 332 -10.38 -9.91 -8.69
C ASN A 332 -11.09 -10.20 -10.04
N ALA A 333 -12.39 -9.95 -10.13
CA ALA A 333 -13.12 -10.06 -11.39
C ALA A 333 -12.99 -8.80 -12.27
N GLY A 334 -12.45 -7.70 -11.74
CA GLY A 334 -12.43 -6.40 -12.42
C GLY A 334 -13.83 -5.84 -12.67
N THR A 335 -14.80 -6.19 -11.83
CA THR A 335 -16.21 -5.76 -11.93
C THR A 335 -16.59 -4.71 -10.89
N LYS A 336 -15.69 -4.38 -9.97
CA LYS A 336 -15.88 -3.39 -8.91
C LYS A 336 -14.58 -2.65 -8.64
N VAL A 337 -14.70 -1.44 -8.12
CA VAL A 337 -13.58 -0.65 -7.56
C VAL A 337 -14.00 -0.10 -6.21
N LEU A 338 -13.14 -0.26 -5.21
CA LEU A 338 -13.19 0.47 -3.96
C LEU A 338 -12.21 1.64 -4.06
N PHE A 339 -12.68 2.86 -3.82
CA PHE A 339 -11.84 4.05 -3.70
C PHE A 339 -11.76 4.50 -2.25
N THR A 340 -10.61 5.02 -1.82
CA THR A 340 -10.40 5.51 -0.46
C THR A 340 -10.39 7.05 -0.42
N ASP A 341 -11.09 7.65 0.55
CA ASP A 341 -11.02 9.08 0.86
C ASP A 341 -10.07 9.31 2.02
N GLU A 342 -8.93 9.96 1.76
CA GLU A 342 -7.96 10.35 2.77
C GLU A 342 -8.23 11.77 3.28
N LEU A 343 -9.48 12.00 3.71
CA LEU A 343 -9.90 13.26 4.32
C LEU A 343 -8.89 13.74 5.37
N GLY A 344 -8.45 15.00 5.23
CA GLY A 344 -7.48 15.60 6.15
C GLY A 344 -6.04 15.15 5.96
N GLY A 345 -5.72 14.56 4.79
CA GLY A 345 -4.37 14.31 4.29
C GLY A 345 -3.54 13.42 5.19
N GLY A 346 -4.15 12.36 5.73
CA GLY A 346 -3.49 11.35 6.55
C GLY A 346 -3.06 11.79 7.95
N SER A 347 -3.09 13.09 8.26
CA SER A 347 -2.62 13.67 9.54
C SER A 347 -3.74 14.02 10.51
N SER A 348 -4.99 14.08 10.03
CA SER A 348 -6.15 14.50 10.82
C SER A 348 -6.86 13.35 11.53
N ALA A 349 -7.55 13.66 12.62
CA ALA A 349 -8.30 12.70 13.42
C ALA A 349 -9.74 12.54 12.90
N ILE A 350 -9.94 11.77 11.83
CA ILE A 350 -11.24 11.65 11.14
C ILE A 350 -12.14 10.56 11.74
N CYS A 351 -11.59 9.64 12.52
CA CYS A 351 -12.33 8.57 13.18
C CYS A 351 -12.87 9.01 14.55
N THR A 352 -13.48 10.20 14.62
CA THR A 352 -14.08 10.75 15.86
C THR A 352 -15.60 10.89 15.71
N SER A 353 -16.30 11.20 16.80
CA SER A 353 -17.76 11.41 16.78
C SER A 353 -18.19 12.64 15.98
N SER A 354 -17.23 13.51 15.60
CA SER A 354 -17.47 14.75 14.85
C SER A 354 -17.64 14.53 13.34
N TYR A 355 -17.25 13.36 12.82
CA TYR A 355 -17.33 13.05 11.40
C TYR A 355 -18.36 11.95 11.13
N ARG A 356 -19.05 12.03 10.00
CA ARG A 356 -20.01 11.02 9.56
C ARG A 356 -19.33 9.73 9.10
N THR A 357 -20.10 8.67 8.97
CA THR A 357 -19.66 7.35 8.47
C THR A 357 -19.26 7.36 7.00
N ASN A 358 -19.66 8.36 6.23
CA ASN A 358 -19.34 8.50 4.82
C ASN A 358 -18.21 9.52 4.54
N GLN A 359 -17.54 10.03 5.57
CA GLN A 359 -16.43 10.99 5.44
C GLN A 359 -15.12 10.34 5.86
N GLY A 360 -14.05 10.49 5.07
CA GLY A 360 -12.80 9.75 5.29
C GLY A 360 -13.01 8.24 5.25
N ALA A 361 -13.86 7.81 4.31
CA ALA A 361 -14.39 6.47 4.17
C ALA A 361 -14.00 5.88 2.81
N ASP A 362 -14.20 4.58 2.65
CA ASP A 362 -14.18 3.95 1.35
C ASP A 362 -15.50 4.19 0.61
N ALA A 363 -15.46 4.28 -0.72
CA ALA A 363 -16.62 4.27 -1.59
C ALA A 363 -16.50 3.14 -2.60
N ILE A 364 -17.56 2.32 -2.68
CA ILE A 364 -17.59 1.13 -3.53
C ILE A 364 -18.44 1.40 -4.76
N TYR A 365 -17.86 1.14 -5.93
CA TYR A 365 -18.50 1.28 -7.24
C TYR A 365 -18.49 -0.05 -7.97
N ASP A 366 -19.62 -0.39 -8.58
CA ASP A 366 -19.64 -1.44 -9.60
C ASP A 366 -19.20 -0.86 -10.95
N ILE A 367 -18.47 -1.66 -11.74
CA ILE A 367 -18.17 -1.39 -13.14
C ILE A 367 -19.24 -2.08 -13.98
N VAL A 368 -20.10 -1.27 -14.61
CA VAL A 368 -21.14 -1.75 -15.53
C VAL A 368 -20.77 -1.41 -16.98
N GLY A 369 -21.35 -2.11 -17.95
CA GLY A 369 -21.03 -1.93 -19.37
C GLY A 369 -19.78 -2.69 -19.80
N SER A 370 -19.30 -2.42 -21.02
CA SER A 370 -18.16 -3.15 -21.61
C SER A 370 -17.37 -2.27 -22.57
N GLY A 371 -16.08 -2.57 -22.77
CA GLY A 371 -15.22 -1.81 -23.67
C GLY A 371 -15.17 -0.33 -23.30
N ALA A 372 -15.40 0.54 -24.29
CA ALA A 372 -15.43 1.99 -24.13
C ALA A 372 -16.65 2.51 -23.33
N ASP A 373 -17.71 1.69 -23.18
CA ASP A 373 -18.96 2.09 -22.51
C ASP A 373 -18.98 1.75 -21.01
N ARG A 374 -17.84 1.33 -20.43
CA ARG A 374 -17.74 1.01 -19.00
C ARG A 374 -18.02 2.25 -18.15
N LYS A 375 -18.77 2.07 -17.06
CA LYS A 375 -19.14 3.14 -16.13
C LYS A 375 -19.02 2.69 -14.68
N LEU A 376 -18.56 3.60 -13.83
CA LEU A 376 -18.59 3.46 -12.38
C LEU A 376 -19.99 3.80 -11.86
N VAL A 377 -20.58 2.90 -11.07
CA VAL A 377 -21.90 3.08 -10.44
C VAL A 377 -21.77 2.91 -8.94
N PHE A 378 -21.94 4.01 -8.21
CA PHE A 378 -21.85 4.05 -6.74
C PHE A 378 -22.82 3.07 -6.08
N LYS A 379 -22.37 2.40 -5.01
CA LYS A 379 -23.15 1.42 -4.25
C LYS A 379 -23.26 1.75 -2.78
N SER A 380 -22.14 1.93 -2.09
CA SER A 380 -22.13 2.15 -0.64
C SER A 380 -20.81 2.78 -0.20
N TYR A 381 -20.79 3.21 1.06
CA TYR A 381 -19.57 3.58 1.77
C TYR A 381 -19.22 2.51 2.80
N PHE A 382 -17.93 2.43 3.13
CA PHE A 382 -17.46 1.69 4.30
C PHE A 382 -16.52 2.58 5.13
N LYS A 383 -16.75 2.63 6.44
CA LYS A 383 -15.84 3.22 7.41
C LYS A 383 -15.75 2.30 8.61
N ILE A 384 -14.56 2.21 9.21
CA ILE A 384 -14.36 1.37 10.39
C ILE A 384 -15.36 1.72 11.51
N PRO A 385 -16.00 0.72 12.14
CA PRO A 385 -17.05 0.94 13.14
C PRO A 385 -16.49 1.19 14.55
N ARG A 386 -15.41 1.97 14.64
CA ARG A 386 -14.72 2.33 15.89
C ARG A 386 -14.33 3.81 15.90
N LEU A 387 -14.20 4.37 17.10
CA LEU A 387 -13.73 5.74 17.31
C LEU A 387 -12.31 5.72 17.85
N ASN A 388 -11.53 6.73 17.50
CA ASN A 388 -10.22 7.05 18.04
C ASN A 388 -10.28 8.40 18.78
N THR A 389 -9.21 8.74 19.48
CA THR A 389 -9.06 10.05 20.11
C THR A 389 -8.79 11.15 19.08
N THR A 390 -8.89 12.41 19.49
CA THR A 390 -8.47 13.55 18.68
C THR A 390 -6.95 13.68 18.52
N LEU A 391 -6.17 12.83 19.21
CA LEU A 391 -4.71 12.78 19.11
C LEU A 391 -4.21 11.74 18.09
N GLU A 392 -5.11 10.92 17.55
CA GLU A 392 -4.82 9.89 16.56
C GLU A 392 -5.19 10.35 15.15
N ASN A 393 -4.22 10.36 14.24
CA ASN A 393 -4.56 10.46 12.83
C ASN A 393 -5.21 9.15 12.36
N CYS A 394 -6.37 9.24 11.72
CA CYS A 394 -7.12 8.05 11.31
C CYS A 394 -7.99 8.40 10.12
N VAL A 395 -7.84 7.66 9.03
CA VAL A 395 -8.62 7.77 7.79
C VAL A 395 -8.35 6.56 6.89
N ALA A 396 -9.24 6.26 5.93
CA ALA A 396 -9.05 5.18 4.96
C ALA A 396 -7.75 5.32 4.16
N HIS A 397 -7.00 4.23 4.02
CA HIS A 397 -5.73 4.24 3.30
C HIS A 397 -5.47 2.89 2.61
N ASN A 398 -4.23 2.64 2.16
CA ASN A 398 -3.87 1.53 1.28
C ASN A 398 -4.21 0.13 1.81
N GLY A 399 -4.73 -0.71 0.92
CA GLY A 399 -5.10 -2.11 1.20
C GLY A 399 -4.93 -3.03 0.00
N SER A 400 -5.05 -4.35 0.21
CA SER A 400 -4.99 -5.35 -0.86
C SER A 400 -6.05 -6.43 -0.72
N LEU A 401 -6.42 -7.05 -1.84
CA LEU A 401 -7.26 -8.24 -1.83
C LEU A 401 -6.62 -9.39 -1.04
N ILE A 402 -7.47 -10.14 -0.36
CA ILE A 402 -7.19 -11.49 0.12
C ILE A 402 -7.83 -12.46 -0.89
N PRO A 403 -7.09 -13.41 -1.49
CA PRO A 403 -7.60 -14.29 -2.54
C PRO A 403 -8.51 -15.41 -1.99
N ALA A 404 -9.58 -15.01 -1.30
CA ALA A 404 -10.57 -15.87 -0.69
C ALA A 404 -11.49 -16.50 -1.75
N MET A 405 -11.76 -17.80 -1.62
CA MET A 405 -12.52 -18.57 -2.61
C MET A 405 -13.99 -18.10 -2.72
N GLY A 406 -14.30 -17.45 -3.84
CA GLY A 406 -15.65 -17.00 -4.18
C GLY A 406 -16.15 -15.81 -3.37
N ARG A 407 -15.22 -14.97 -2.87
CA ARG A 407 -15.52 -13.75 -2.10
C ARG A 407 -14.60 -12.61 -2.53
N ASP A 408 -15.11 -11.41 -2.40
CA ASP A 408 -14.30 -10.18 -2.50
C ASP A 408 -14.00 -9.72 -1.08
N ILE A 409 -12.80 -10.06 -0.59
CA ILE A 409 -12.32 -9.67 0.74
C ILE A 409 -11.00 -8.93 0.56
N MET A 410 -10.80 -7.85 1.32
CA MET A 410 -9.52 -7.15 1.39
C MET A 410 -9.09 -6.89 2.83
N VAL A 411 -7.80 -6.65 3.00
CA VAL A 411 -7.23 -6.05 4.21
C VAL A 411 -6.80 -4.63 3.89
N GLN A 412 -6.99 -3.70 4.81
CA GLN A 412 -6.76 -2.27 4.57
C GLN A 412 -6.22 -1.55 5.81
N ALA A 413 -5.32 -0.60 5.57
CA ALA A 413 -4.79 0.32 6.57
C ALA A 413 -5.74 1.50 6.84
N TRP A 414 -5.76 1.98 8.07
CA TRP A 414 -6.55 3.12 8.55
C TRP A 414 -5.71 4.07 9.41
N TYR A 415 -4.41 4.19 9.14
CA TYR A 415 -3.45 4.92 9.99
C TYR A 415 -3.51 4.44 11.45
N GLN A 416 -3.63 5.34 12.45
CA GLN A 416 -3.76 4.91 13.86
C GLN A 416 -5.12 4.27 14.16
N GLY A 417 -6.09 4.34 13.24
CA GLY A 417 -7.28 3.47 13.28
C GLY A 417 -6.95 2.00 13.07
N GLY A 418 -5.71 1.67 12.71
CA GLY A 418 -5.20 0.31 12.61
C GLY A 418 -5.53 -0.35 11.29
N ILE A 419 -5.91 -1.61 11.36
CA ILE A 419 -6.08 -2.53 10.24
C ILE A 419 -7.51 -3.06 10.27
N SER A 420 -8.17 -3.07 9.12
CA SER A 420 -9.50 -3.65 8.92
C SER A 420 -9.44 -4.74 7.86
N VAL A 421 -10.15 -5.85 8.08
CA VAL A 421 -10.43 -6.86 7.05
C VAL A 421 -11.90 -6.73 6.67
N ILE A 422 -12.15 -6.46 5.39
CA ILE A 422 -13.46 -6.05 4.88
C ILE A 422 -13.95 -7.10 3.87
N ASP A 423 -15.13 -7.68 4.11
CA ASP A 423 -15.85 -8.46 3.10
C ASP A 423 -16.79 -7.51 2.34
N PHE A 424 -16.48 -7.27 1.08
CA PHE A 424 -17.24 -6.41 0.16
C PHE A 424 -17.80 -7.21 -1.03
N THR A 425 -18.02 -8.51 -0.82
CA THR A 425 -18.66 -9.40 -1.80
C THR A 425 -20.01 -8.84 -2.25
N ASP A 426 -20.78 -8.27 -1.32
CA ASP A 426 -21.93 -7.44 -1.64
C ASP A 426 -21.50 -5.95 -1.62
N SER A 427 -21.41 -5.34 -2.80
CA SER A 427 -21.01 -3.93 -2.94
C SER A 427 -21.93 -2.96 -2.20
N ALA A 428 -23.18 -3.36 -1.90
CA ALA A 428 -24.13 -2.52 -1.19
C ALA A 428 -24.02 -2.63 0.35
N ASN A 429 -23.40 -3.69 0.85
CA ASN A 429 -23.35 -4.00 2.28
C ASN A 429 -21.96 -4.55 2.68
N PRO A 430 -20.89 -3.75 2.59
CA PRO A 430 -19.57 -4.15 3.06
C PRO A 430 -19.55 -4.32 4.58
N VAL A 431 -18.81 -5.31 5.08
CA VAL A 431 -18.76 -5.65 6.52
C VAL A 431 -17.33 -5.87 6.98
N GLU A 432 -16.97 -5.27 8.12
CA GLU A 432 -15.72 -5.59 8.82
C GLU A 432 -15.81 -6.98 9.44
N ILE A 433 -14.84 -7.84 9.12
CA ILE A 433 -14.81 -9.24 9.56
C ILE A 433 -13.67 -9.54 10.55
N ALA A 434 -12.68 -8.66 10.62
CA ALA A 434 -11.62 -8.65 11.61
C ALA A 434 -11.00 -7.26 11.70
N TYR A 435 -10.45 -6.91 12.87
CA TYR A 435 -9.64 -5.70 13.02
C TYR A 435 -8.48 -5.93 13.97
N TRP A 436 -7.45 -5.10 13.83
CA TRP A 436 -6.35 -4.96 14.76
C TRP A 436 -5.96 -3.50 14.81
N GLU A 437 -5.85 -2.92 15.98
CA GLU A 437 -5.39 -1.55 16.16
C GLU A 437 -4.44 -1.45 17.35
N ARG A 438 -3.65 -0.39 17.32
CA ARG A 438 -2.82 0.06 18.43
C ARG A 438 -3.36 1.42 18.82
N GLY A 439 -3.67 1.59 20.10
CA GLY A 439 -4.12 2.88 20.63
C GLY A 439 -3.10 3.99 20.41
N PRO A 440 -3.43 5.22 20.82
CA PRO A 440 -2.68 6.42 20.48
C PRO A 440 -1.18 6.29 20.76
N LEU A 441 -0.34 6.84 19.89
CA LEU A 441 1.10 6.93 20.14
C LEU A 441 1.45 7.85 21.32
N SER A 442 0.55 8.77 21.68
CA SER A 442 0.71 9.69 22.81
C SER A 442 -0.65 10.20 23.30
N ASP A 443 -0.76 10.39 24.61
CA ASP A 443 -1.90 11.00 25.29
C ASP A 443 -1.75 12.53 25.49
N THR A 444 -0.61 13.09 25.09
CA THR A 444 -0.25 14.50 25.36
C THR A 444 0.04 15.31 24.11
N ARG A 445 0.35 14.68 22.97
CA ARG A 445 0.55 15.35 21.68
C ARG A 445 0.09 14.48 20.51
N ARG A 446 -0.18 15.12 19.37
CA ARG A 446 -0.38 14.40 18.10
C ARG A 446 0.97 13.92 17.56
N ILE A 447 0.99 12.68 17.09
CA ILE A 447 2.11 12.06 16.40
C ILE A 447 1.54 11.39 15.16
N LEU A 448 2.07 11.69 13.97
CA LEU A 448 1.70 10.96 12.76
C LEU A 448 2.16 9.51 12.90
N GLY A 449 1.24 8.57 12.76
CA GLY A 449 1.49 7.16 13.08
C GLY A 449 0.50 6.19 12.48
N GLY A 450 0.66 4.93 12.87
CA GLY A 450 -0.21 3.84 12.48
C GLY A 450 0.17 3.23 11.13
N ALA A 451 -0.67 2.32 10.64
CA ALA A 451 -0.41 1.59 9.41
C ALA A 451 -0.45 2.54 8.19
N TRP A 452 0.68 2.68 7.46
CA TRP A 452 0.70 3.34 6.16
C TRP A 452 0.00 2.43 5.14
N SER A 453 0.55 1.27 4.84
CA SER A 453 -0.12 0.27 4.00
C SER A 453 -0.24 -1.06 4.72
N THR A 454 -1.25 -1.85 4.33
CA THR A 454 -1.46 -3.19 4.88
C THR A 454 -1.91 -4.15 3.81
N TYR A 455 -1.10 -5.19 3.57
CA TYR A 455 -1.28 -6.10 2.45
C TYR A 455 -1.22 -7.57 2.85
N TYR A 456 -2.01 -8.39 2.16
CA TYR A 456 -1.94 -9.84 2.24
C TYR A 456 -0.85 -10.36 1.31
N HIS A 457 0.07 -11.15 1.86
CA HIS A 457 1.07 -11.87 1.06
C HIS A 457 1.26 -13.29 1.59
N ASN A 458 0.95 -14.27 0.75
CA ASN A 458 1.24 -15.70 0.95
C ASN A 458 0.86 -16.28 2.32
N GLY A 459 -0.29 -15.88 2.86
CA GLY A 459 -0.87 -16.44 4.10
C GLY A 459 -0.73 -15.56 5.34
N TYR A 460 -0.06 -14.42 5.23
CA TYR A 460 0.12 -13.45 6.30
C TYR A 460 -0.26 -12.05 5.82
N ILE A 461 -0.50 -11.17 6.77
CA ILE A 461 -0.73 -9.74 6.53
C ILE A 461 0.52 -9.00 6.98
N TYR A 462 1.01 -8.10 6.14
CA TYR A 462 2.16 -7.25 6.42
C TYR A 462 1.70 -5.80 6.43
N SER A 463 2.08 -5.05 7.45
CA SER A 463 1.77 -3.63 7.59
C SER A 463 3.03 -2.85 7.86
N ASN A 464 3.23 -1.73 7.17
CA ASN A 464 4.34 -0.83 7.45
C ASN A 464 3.83 0.33 8.31
N ASP A 465 4.00 0.24 9.63
CA ASP A 465 3.58 1.30 10.54
C ASP A 465 4.58 2.45 10.50
N ILE A 466 4.09 3.67 10.27
CA ILE A 466 4.84 4.91 10.12
C ILE A 466 5.91 5.11 11.21
N GLN A 467 5.60 4.69 12.44
CA GLN A 467 6.47 4.87 13.60
C GLN A 467 6.95 3.55 14.22
N LYS A 468 6.12 2.51 14.18
CA LYS A 468 6.37 1.23 14.85
C LYS A 468 7.04 0.20 13.95
N GLY A 469 7.27 0.49 12.67
CA GLY A 469 7.99 -0.38 11.76
C GLY A 469 7.12 -1.49 11.15
N LEU A 470 7.77 -2.57 10.72
CA LEU A 470 7.09 -3.66 10.02
C LEU A 470 6.33 -4.55 11.00
N ASP A 471 5.01 -4.58 10.87
CA ASP A 471 4.12 -5.51 11.54
C ASP A 471 3.80 -6.71 10.66
N VAL A 472 3.84 -7.91 11.26
CA VAL A 472 3.35 -9.14 10.64
C VAL A 472 2.18 -9.66 11.45
N LEU A 473 1.06 -9.87 10.79
CA LEU A 473 -0.17 -10.36 11.39
C LEU A 473 -0.62 -11.68 10.77
N LYS A 474 -1.24 -12.52 11.59
CA LYS A 474 -1.89 -13.76 11.18
C LYS A 474 -3.40 -13.61 11.34
N LEU A 475 -4.10 -13.78 10.22
CA LEU A 475 -5.55 -13.92 10.18
C LEU A 475 -5.92 -15.41 10.20
N ASP A 476 -6.71 -15.82 11.19
CA ASP A 476 -7.30 -17.15 11.29
C ASP A 476 -8.83 -17.03 11.21
N ASP A 477 -9.31 -16.89 9.98
CA ASP A 477 -10.73 -16.79 9.69
C ASP A 477 -11.15 -17.84 8.66
N PRO A 478 -12.18 -18.66 8.90
CA PRO A 478 -12.64 -19.66 7.94
C PRO A 478 -12.99 -19.09 6.55
N ARG A 479 -13.37 -17.81 6.47
CA ARG A 479 -13.70 -17.14 5.20
C ARG A 479 -12.45 -16.87 4.35
N THR A 480 -11.28 -16.72 4.96
CA THR A 480 -10.04 -16.30 4.29
C THR A 480 -8.93 -17.34 4.36
N ASN A 481 -9.02 -18.34 5.25
CA ASN A 481 -7.99 -19.36 5.41
C ASN A 481 -7.64 -20.07 4.09
N ASN A 482 -8.64 -20.26 3.23
CA ASN A 482 -8.47 -20.86 1.90
C ASN A 482 -7.61 -20.03 0.92
N ALA A 483 -7.39 -18.74 1.20
CA ALA A 483 -6.51 -17.87 0.42
C ALA A 483 -5.06 -18.39 0.37
N ARG A 484 -4.64 -19.17 1.36
CA ARG A 484 -3.31 -19.82 1.37
C ARG A 484 -3.10 -20.77 0.20
N ALA A 485 -4.16 -21.24 -0.45
CA ALA A 485 -4.04 -22.06 -1.65
C ALA A 485 -3.57 -21.28 -2.90
N ILE A 486 -3.49 -19.95 -2.79
CA ILE A 486 -2.99 -19.05 -3.83
C ILE A 486 -1.73 -18.37 -3.27
N SER A 487 -0.70 -18.27 -4.10
CA SER A 487 0.56 -17.60 -3.74
C SER A 487 1.06 -16.73 -4.88
N PHE A 488 1.63 -15.59 -4.51
CA PHE A 488 2.26 -14.65 -5.42
C PHE A 488 3.78 -14.79 -5.33
N ALA A 489 4.43 -14.96 -6.48
CA ALA A 489 5.89 -14.91 -6.56
C ALA A 489 6.42 -13.48 -6.46
N GLU A 490 5.59 -12.51 -6.85
CA GLU A 490 5.87 -11.08 -6.80
C GLU A 490 4.53 -10.35 -6.68
N LEU A 491 4.47 -9.29 -5.87
CA LEU A 491 3.26 -8.51 -5.65
C LEU A 491 3.63 -7.04 -5.44
N ASN A 492 3.10 -6.18 -6.32
CA ASN A 492 2.92 -4.76 -6.07
C ASN A 492 1.41 -4.53 -6.10
N VAL A 493 0.85 -3.99 -5.03
CA VAL A 493 -0.61 -3.98 -4.88
C VAL A 493 -1.27 -3.04 -5.89
N GLN A 494 -0.63 -1.90 -6.19
CA GLN A 494 -1.06 -0.97 -7.23
C GLN A 494 -0.89 -1.56 -8.64
N THR A 495 -0.04 -2.56 -8.83
CA THR A 495 0.01 -3.37 -10.06
C THR A 495 -0.78 -4.65 -9.82
N GLN A 496 -2.08 -4.50 -9.62
CA GLN A 496 -2.93 -5.56 -9.10
C GLN A 496 -2.86 -6.81 -10.00
N PRO A 497 -2.33 -7.94 -9.49
CA PRO A 497 -2.36 -9.20 -10.22
C PRO A 497 -3.77 -9.77 -10.18
N SER A 498 -4.15 -10.50 -11.23
CA SER A 498 -5.24 -11.45 -11.08
C SER A 498 -4.75 -12.68 -10.32
N TYR A 499 -5.71 -13.41 -9.77
CA TYR A 499 -5.49 -14.78 -9.31
C TYR A 499 -6.62 -15.70 -9.81
N PRO A 500 -6.36 -17.01 -9.94
CA PRO A 500 -7.35 -17.95 -10.46
C PRO A 500 -8.65 -17.91 -9.65
N ALA A 501 -9.74 -17.50 -10.28
CA ALA A 501 -11.05 -17.35 -9.64
C ALA A 501 -11.86 -18.66 -9.72
N CYS A 502 -12.43 -19.06 -8.58
CA CYS A 502 -13.28 -20.24 -8.51
C CYS A 502 -14.59 -20.02 -9.28
N THR A 503 -14.86 -20.82 -10.32
CA THR A 503 -16.19 -20.86 -10.96
C THR A 503 -17.17 -21.70 -10.16
N THR A 504 -16.67 -22.63 -9.35
CA THR A 504 -17.46 -23.48 -8.46
C THR A 504 -16.70 -23.67 -7.16
N VAL A 505 -17.36 -23.45 -6.02
CA VAL A 505 -16.78 -23.72 -4.69
C VAL A 505 -17.59 -24.80 -4.02
N LEU A 506 -16.96 -25.94 -3.77
CA LEU A 506 -17.53 -27.05 -3.01
C LEU A 506 -17.09 -26.93 -1.56
N ARG A 507 -18.05 -27.08 -0.64
CA ARG A 507 -17.84 -27.08 0.82
C ARG A 507 -18.40 -28.32 1.52
N ASN A 508 -19.14 -29.13 0.78
CA ASN A 508 -19.79 -30.35 1.30
C ASN A 508 -19.10 -31.59 0.73
N ARG A 509 -19.18 -32.69 1.47
CA ARG A 509 -18.69 -34.01 1.04
C ARG A 509 -19.22 -34.37 -0.36
N GLN A 510 -18.33 -34.86 -1.20
CA GLN A 510 -18.63 -35.41 -2.52
C GLN A 510 -18.44 -36.92 -2.49
N ASN A 511 -19.49 -37.68 -2.79
CA ASN A 511 -19.41 -39.14 -2.90
C ASN A 511 -19.38 -39.53 -4.38
N GLY A 512 -18.37 -40.30 -4.78
CA GLY A 512 -18.08 -40.59 -6.18
C GLY A 512 -16.88 -39.80 -6.70
N GLY A 513 -16.46 -40.13 -7.92
CA GLY A 513 -15.40 -39.39 -8.61
C GLY A 513 -15.82 -37.95 -8.93
N LEU A 514 -14.84 -37.06 -8.99
CA LEU A 514 -15.02 -35.65 -9.35
C LEU A 514 -14.34 -35.39 -10.70
N ASP A 515 -15.14 -35.27 -11.76
CA ASP A 515 -14.65 -34.94 -13.10
C ASP A 515 -14.89 -33.45 -13.38
N ILE A 516 -13.80 -32.67 -13.44
CA ILE A 516 -13.81 -31.22 -13.70
C ILE A 516 -13.50 -31.00 -15.18
N THR A 517 -14.52 -30.65 -15.96
CA THR A 517 -14.43 -30.54 -17.42
C THR A 517 -14.21 -29.12 -17.92
N SER A 518 -14.54 -28.10 -17.13
CA SER A 518 -14.32 -26.69 -17.44
C SER A 518 -14.32 -25.85 -16.17
N GLY A 519 -13.84 -24.60 -16.29
CA GLY A 519 -13.74 -23.67 -15.17
C GLY A 519 -12.76 -24.14 -14.09
N ILE A 520 -12.82 -23.52 -12.92
CA ILE A 520 -11.98 -23.84 -11.76
C ILE A 520 -12.90 -24.29 -10.63
N THR A 521 -12.75 -25.55 -10.23
CA THR A 521 -13.45 -26.08 -9.05
C THR A 521 -12.54 -25.95 -7.84
N CYS A 522 -13.02 -25.21 -6.85
CA CYS A 522 -12.35 -25.02 -5.58
C CYS A 522 -12.98 -25.91 -4.51
N LEU A 523 -12.14 -26.59 -3.74
CA LEU A 523 -12.52 -27.45 -2.62
C LEU A 523 -12.05 -26.78 -1.33
N ASP A 524 -13.00 -26.44 -0.47
CA ASP A 524 -12.75 -25.76 0.80
C ASP A 524 -13.27 -26.64 1.94
N GLY A 525 -12.36 -27.38 2.59
CA GLY A 525 -12.73 -28.31 3.67
C GLY A 525 -13.45 -29.59 3.21
N VAL A 526 -13.31 -30.00 1.94
CA VAL A 526 -14.15 -31.05 1.33
C VAL A 526 -13.52 -32.44 1.46
N THR A 527 -14.33 -33.44 1.77
CA THR A 527 -13.99 -34.85 1.50
C THR A 527 -14.55 -35.29 0.15
N VAL A 528 -13.69 -35.74 -0.77
CA VAL A 528 -14.06 -36.35 -2.05
C VAL A 528 -13.80 -37.86 -1.98
N ASN A 529 -14.84 -38.69 -2.17
CA ASN A 529 -14.74 -40.15 -2.14
C ASN A 529 -14.75 -40.74 -3.55
N GLY A 530 -13.60 -40.65 -4.23
CA GLY A 530 -13.39 -41.12 -5.60
C GLY A 530 -12.20 -40.44 -6.25
N ALA A 531 -11.86 -40.87 -7.47
CA ALA A 531 -10.82 -40.22 -8.25
C ALA A 531 -11.22 -38.79 -8.66
N THR A 532 -10.27 -37.87 -8.70
CA THR A 532 -10.46 -36.50 -9.21
C THR A 532 -9.75 -36.37 -10.54
N LYS A 533 -10.47 -35.97 -11.59
CA LYS A 533 -9.92 -35.75 -12.92
C LYS A 533 -10.12 -34.31 -13.34
N VAL A 534 -9.07 -33.66 -13.79
CA VAL A 534 -9.08 -32.28 -14.28
C VAL A 534 -8.77 -32.30 -15.77
N ALA A 535 -9.73 -31.89 -16.58
CA ALA A 535 -9.57 -31.82 -18.03
C ALA A 535 -8.61 -30.67 -18.44
N PRO A 536 -8.03 -30.72 -19.67
CA PRO A 536 -7.24 -29.61 -20.18
C PRO A 536 -8.00 -28.28 -20.14
N GLY A 537 -7.35 -27.22 -19.68
CA GLY A 537 -7.94 -25.87 -19.51
C GLY A 537 -8.81 -25.71 -18.25
N ALA A 538 -9.27 -26.78 -17.62
CA ALA A 538 -9.96 -26.73 -16.33
C ALA A 538 -8.96 -26.63 -15.17
N GLY A 539 -9.43 -26.27 -13.97
CA GLY A 539 -8.59 -26.10 -12.80
C GLY A 539 -9.16 -26.70 -11.52
N LEU A 540 -8.26 -27.01 -10.58
CA LEU A 540 -8.56 -27.50 -9.25
C LEU A 540 -7.77 -26.69 -8.22
N ILE A 541 -8.45 -26.12 -7.22
CA ILE A 541 -7.80 -25.53 -6.05
C ILE A 541 -8.37 -26.21 -4.81
N ALA A 542 -7.58 -27.01 -4.12
CA ALA A 542 -7.99 -27.74 -2.94
C ALA A 542 -7.29 -27.17 -1.69
N PHE A 543 -8.08 -26.78 -0.70
CA PHE A 543 -7.64 -26.29 0.58
C PHE A 543 -8.26 -27.11 1.70
N ASN A 544 -7.46 -27.52 2.69
CA ASN A 544 -7.90 -28.27 3.88
C ASN A 544 -8.83 -29.45 3.54
N SER A 545 -8.59 -30.12 2.41
CA SER A 545 -9.49 -31.11 1.82
C SER A 545 -8.92 -32.51 1.92
N THR A 546 -9.79 -33.52 1.86
CA THR A 546 -9.39 -34.94 1.83
C THR A 546 -9.87 -35.57 0.53
N LEU A 547 -8.93 -35.98 -0.31
CA LEU A 547 -9.18 -36.62 -1.61
C LEU A 547 -8.93 -38.12 -1.48
N ASN A 548 -10.00 -38.90 -1.33
CA ASN A 548 -9.97 -40.36 -1.24
C ASN A 548 -9.96 -41.01 -2.63
N GLY A 549 -8.89 -40.75 -3.37
CA GLY A 549 -8.65 -41.23 -4.72
C GLY A 549 -7.46 -40.53 -5.35
N SER A 550 -7.04 -41.00 -6.53
CA SER A 550 -5.96 -40.33 -7.27
C SER A 550 -6.47 -39.05 -7.92
N VAL A 551 -5.61 -38.03 -7.95
CA VAL A 551 -5.82 -36.77 -8.69
C VAL A 551 -5.05 -36.86 -10.00
N THR A 552 -5.73 -36.65 -11.11
CA THR A 552 -5.13 -36.66 -12.45
C THR A 552 -5.49 -35.38 -13.19
N ALA A 553 -4.49 -34.68 -13.70
CA ALA A 553 -4.63 -33.42 -14.41
C ALA A 553 -3.59 -33.35 -15.53
N THR A 554 -4.03 -33.17 -16.77
CA THR A 554 -3.13 -33.00 -17.92
C THR A 554 -3.55 -31.75 -18.68
N GLY A 555 -2.65 -30.77 -18.79
CA GLY A 555 -2.95 -29.49 -19.43
C GLY A 555 -3.96 -28.63 -18.67
N ALA A 556 -4.12 -28.85 -17.36
CA ALA A 556 -4.98 -28.02 -16.51
C ALA A 556 -4.48 -26.57 -16.46
N SER A 557 -5.39 -25.61 -16.31
CA SER A 557 -5.06 -24.19 -16.17
C SER A 557 -4.44 -23.86 -14.82
N VAL A 558 -4.89 -24.54 -13.76
CA VAL A 558 -4.30 -24.46 -12.42
C VAL A 558 -4.56 -25.76 -11.66
N VAL A 559 -3.56 -26.25 -10.95
CA VAL A 559 -3.75 -27.25 -9.89
C VAL A 559 -2.99 -26.77 -8.65
N SER A 560 -3.72 -26.52 -7.57
CA SER A 560 -3.13 -26.17 -6.27
C SER A 560 -3.77 -27.03 -5.18
N ILE A 561 -2.97 -27.80 -4.46
CA ILE A 561 -3.40 -28.66 -3.35
C ILE A 561 -2.61 -28.23 -2.12
N VAL A 562 -3.29 -27.59 -1.17
CA VAL A 562 -2.67 -26.97 0.00
C VAL A 562 -3.37 -27.44 1.28
N GLU A 563 -2.59 -27.73 2.32
CA GLU A 563 -3.09 -28.17 3.64
C GLU A 563 -4.02 -29.38 3.55
N SER A 564 -3.85 -30.24 2.55
CA SER A 564 -4.82 -31.28 2.18
C SER A 564 -4.22 -32.69 2.32
N ASN A 565 -5.10 -33.70 2.30
CA ASN A 565 -4.71 -35.12 2.32
C ASN A 565 -5.16 -35.78 1.03
N VAL A 566 -4.26 -36.45 0.32
CA VAL A 566 -4.56 -37.25 -0.89
C VAL A 566 -4.27 -38.72 -0.60
N ASN A 567 -5.32 -39.51 -0.48
CA ASN A 567 -5.25 -40.95 -0.29
C ASN A 567 -5.19 -41.66 -1.67
N GLY A 568 -4.16 -41.32 -2.45
CA GLY A 568 -3.92 -41.77 -3.81
C GLY A 568 -2.69 -41.10 -4.42
N SER A 569 -2.45 -41.28 -5.71
CA SER A 569 -1.40 -40.57 -6.45
C SER A 569 -1.89 -39.21 -6.95
N VAL A 570 -0.97 -38.26 -7.10
CA VAL A 570 -1.18 -36.97 -7.78
C VAL A 570 -0.35 -36.98 -9.06
N ASP A 571 -1.00 -36.96 -10.22
CA ASP A 571 -0.37 -36.76 -11.53
C ASP A 571 -0.93 -35.47 -12.13
N ALA A 572 -0.24 -34.35 -11.90
CA ALA A 572 -0.69 -33.01 -12.23
C ALA A 572 0.49 -32.13 -12.65
N ILE A 573 0.92 -32.26 -13.91
CA ILE A 573 2.05 -31.49 -14.45
C ILE A 573 1.77 -29.99 -14.37
N GLY A 574 2.71 -29.22 -13.80
CA GLY A 574 2.58 -27.80 -13.50
C GLY A 574 1.76 -27.49 -12.24
N GLY A 575 1.26 -28.50 -11.54
CA GLY A 575 0.52 -28.34 -10.30
C GLY A 575 1.41 -28.08 -9.08
N THR A 576 0.83 -27.47 -8.05
CA THR A 576 1.48 -27.26 -6.75
C THR A 576 0.84 -28.15 -5.69
N VAL A 577 1.68 -28.82 -4.90
CA VAL A 577 1.27 -29.56 -3.69
C VAL A 577 2.11 -29.02 -2.53
N ARG A 578 1.48 -28.32 -1.57
CA ARG A 578 2.16 -27.69 -0.44
C ARG A 578 1.49 -28.05 0.86
N ASP A 579 2.28 -28.28 1.92
CA ASP A 579 1.77 -28.57 3.27
C ASP A 579 0.72 -29.69 3.30
N SER A 580 0.84 -30.65 2.38
CA SER A 580 -0.18 -31.68 2.11
C SER A 580 0.42 -33.07 2.19
N ALA A 581 -0.33 -34.03 2.71
CA ALA A 581 0.08 -35.43 2.76
C ALA A 581 -0.45 -36.20 1.54
N VAL A 582 0.42 -36.98 0.89
CA VAL A 582 0.04 -37.83 -0.26
C VAL A 582 0.52 -39.26 0.00
N THR A 583 -0.38 -40.24 -0.08
CA THR A 583 -0.01 -41.65 0.18
C THR A 583 0.56 -42.35 -1.05
N GLY A 584 0.25 -41.87 -2.26
CA GLY A 584 0.79 -42.36 -3.53
C GLY A 584 1.95 -41.53 -4.07
N SER A 585 2.22 -41.66 -5.37
CA SER A 585 3.26 -40.89 -6.06
C SER A 585 2.79 -39.45 -6.34
N VAL A 586 3.68 -38.47 -6.22
CA VAL A 586 3.45 -37.08 -6.65
C VAL A 586 4.27 -36.81 -7.91
N LYS A 587 3.60 -36.41 -8.99
CA LYS A 587 4.20 -36.00 -10.25
C LYS A 587 3.65 -34.64 -10.66
N THR A 588 4.43 -33.61 -10.42
CA THR A 588 4.10 -32.21 -10.75
C THR A 588 5.04 -31.58 -11.79
N SER A 589 6.13 -32.26 -12.12
CA SER A 589 7.14 -31.84 -13.11
C SER A 589 7.58 -33.01 -13.98
#